data_AF-A0A418T588-F1
#
_entry.id   AF-A0A418T588-F1
#
_cell.length_a   1.000
_cell.length_b   1.000
_cell.length_c   1.000
_cell.angle_alpha   90.00
_cell.angle_beta   90.00
_cell.angle_gamma   90.00
#
_symmetry.space_group_name_H-M   'P 1'
#
loop_
_entity.id
_entity.type
_entity.pdbx_description
1 polymer ?
#
loop_
_entity_poly.entity_id
_entity_poly.type
_entity_poly.pdbx_seq_one_letter_code
_entity_poly.pdbx_strand_id
1 'polypeptide(L)' 'MRPFLGFSFNSFKFSECGAKMNINGSEERFEPRANYIAGGLLRWVQDGTFIEIDSKVFTKEEMIYLAKSMFN' A
#
# COMPACT_ATOMS: atom_id res chain seq x y z
N MET A 1 41.55 -2.16 -5.42
CA MET A 1 40.17 -1.73 -5.12
C MET A 1 39.24 -2.68 -5.85
N ARG A 2 38.43 -3.48 -5.15
CA ARG A 2 37.43 -4.38 -5.79
C ARG A 2 36.09 -3.63 -5.82
N PRO A 3 35.38 -3.54 -6.96
CA PRO A 3 34.05 -2.96 -6.95
C PRO A 3 33.13 -3.91 -6.20
N PHE A 4 32.43 -3.41 -5.19
CA PHE A 4 31.35 -4.13 -4.52
C PHE A 4 30.16 -4.23 -5.48
N LEU A 5 30.15 -5.29 -6.27
CA LEU A 5 28.96 -5.80 -6.93
C LEU A 5 28.11 -6.46 -5.85
N GLY A 6 26.95 -5.90 -5.50
CA GLY A 6 26.06 -6.58 -4.56
C GLY A 6 24.84 -5.86 -4.01
N PHE A 7 24.68 -4.55 -4.17
CA PHE A 7 23.36 -3.95 -3.92
C PHE A 7 22.52 -4.09 -5.18
N SER A 8 21.83 -5.24 -5.30
CA SER A 8 20.62 -5.28 -6.09
C SER A 8 19.69 -4.24 -5.45
N PHE A 9 19.52 -3.10 -6.11
CA PHE A 9 18.28 -2.35 -5.98
C PHE A 9 17.20 -3.34 -6.39
N ASN A 10 16.66 -4.09 -5.42
CA ASN A 10 15.34 -4.66 -5.56
C ASN A 10 14.47 -3.45 -5.90
N SER A 11 14.18 -3.25 -7.17
CA SER A 11 13.20 -2.29 -7.60
C SER A 11 11.97 -2.68 -6.83
N PHE A 12 11.59 -1.83 -5.88
CA PHE A 12 10.38 -1.99 -5.12
C PHE A 12 9.25 -2.09 -6.15
N LYS A 13 8.82 -3.32 -6.47
CA LYS A 13 7.75 -3.56 -7.43
C LYS A 13 6.47 -3.35 -6.66
N PHE A 14 5.94 -2.13 -6.76
CA PHE A 14 4.58 -1.85 -6.34
C PHE A 14 3.67 -2.87 -6.99
N SER A 15 3.06 -3.73 -6.18
CA SER A 15 2.16 -4.75 -6.70
C SER A 15 0.96 -4.06 -7.34
N GLU A 16 0.77 -4.24 -8.65
CA GLU A 16 -0.37 -3.68 -9.38
C GLU A 16 -1.68 -4.45 -9.12
N CYS A 17 -1.66 -5.45 -8.24
CA CYS A 17 -2.85 -6.16 -7.84
C CYS A 17 -3.76 -5.28 -6.95
N GLY A 18 -5.06 -5.59 -6.95
CA GLY A 18 -6.08 -4.82 -6.23
C GLY A 18 -6.75 -3.72 -7.03
N ALA A 19 -7.88 -3.23 -6.50
CA ALA A 19 -8.65 -2.17 -7.09
C ALA A 19 -7.94 -0.83 -6.88
N LYS A 20 -7.71 -0.10 -7.97
CA LYS A 20 -7.23 1.28 -7.91
C LYS A 20 -8.26 2.16 -7.23
N MET A 21 -7.77 3.05 -6.38
CA MET A 21 -8.53 4.10 -5.74
C MET A 21 -7.67 5.37 -5.69
N ASN A 22 -8.32 6.49 -5.40
CA ASN A 22 -7.65 7.77 -5.25
C ASN A 22 -7.99 8.34 -3.87
N ILE A 23 -6.97 8.54 -3.05
CA ILE A 23 -7.02 9.28 -1.81
C ILE A 23 -6.13 10.51 -2.00
N ASN A 24 -6.76 11.68 -2.00
CA ASN A 24 -6.08 12.97 -2.01
C ASN A 24 -5.06 13.13 -3.17
N GLY A 25 -5.35 12.55 -4.34
CA GLY A 25 -4.45 12.64 -5.51
C GLY A 25 -3.38 11.55 -5.57
N SER A 26 -3.26 10.69 -4.56
CA SER A 26 -2.38 9.52 -4.61
C SER A 26 -3.09 8.32 -5.27
N GLU A 27 -2.32 7.43 -5.90
CA GLU A 27 -2.84 6.15 -6.39
C GLU A 27 -2.64 5.10 -5.28
N GLU A 28 -3.73 4.62 -4.68
CA GLU A 28 -3.69 3.50 -3.76
C GLU A 28 -4.36 2.27 -4.35
N ARG A 29 -4.03 1.12 -3.78
CA ARG A 29 -4.58 -0.16 -4.18
C ARG A 29 -5.14 -0.90 -2.98
N PHE A 30 -6.41 -1.27 -3.10
CA PHE A 30 -7.10 -2.08 -2.11
C PHE A 30 -7.37 -3.49 -2.66
N GLU A 31 -6.91 -4.50 -1.93
CA GLU A 31 -7.26 -5.89 -2.17
C GLU A 31 -8.17 -6.40 -1.04
N PRO A 32 -9.44 -6.73 -1.32
CA PRO A 32 -10.27 -7.37 -0.32
C PRO A 32 -9.70 -8.75 0.02
N ARG A 33 -9.73 -9.12 1.30
CA ARG A 33 -9.39 -10.49 1.68
C ARG A 33 -10.50 -11.43 1.22
N ALA A 34 -10.14 -12.52 0.55
CA ALA A 34 -11.12 -13.50 0.08
C ALA A 34 -11.98 -14.00 1.25
N ASN A 35 -13.31 -13.97 1.08
CA ASN A 35 -14.33 -14.51 1.99
C ASN A 35 -14.62 -13.73 3.29
N TYR A 36 -14.18 -12.47 3.43
CA TYR A 36 -14.48 -11.64 4.61
C TYR A 36 -15.19 -10.34 4.26
N ILE A 37 -16.10 -9.89 5.15
CA ILE A 37 -16.82 -8.63 5.01
C ILE A 37 -15.97 -7.43 5.49
N ALA A 38 -14.97 -7.63 6.36
CA ALA A 38 -14.17 -6.52 6.88
C ALA A 38 -12.67 -6.69 6.62
N GLY A 39 -12.12 -5.73 5.89
CA GLY A 39 -10.69 -5.51 5.73
C GLY A 39 -10.00 -6.34 4.66
N GLY A 40 -8.82 -5.85 4.32
CA GLY A 40 -7.96 -6.39 3.28
C GLY A 40 -6.59 -5.75 3.35
N LEU A 41 -5.99 -5.59 2.19
CA LEU A 41 -4.67 -4.99 2.02
C LEU A 41 -4.82 -3.63 1.33
N LEU A 42 -4.50 -2.55 2.02
CA LEU A 42 -4.43 -1.20 1.44
C LEU A 42 -2.97 -0.79 1.31
N ARG A 43 -2.54 -0.41 0.10
CA ARG A 43 -1.15 -0.03 -0.17
C ARG A 43 -1.06 1.23 -0.99
N TRP A 44 -0.06 2.07 -0.69
CA TRP A 44 0.24 3.27 -1.45
C TRP A 44 1.71 3.68 -1.30
N VAL A 45 2.13 4.65 -2.12
CA VAL A 45 3.43 5.30 -1.98
C VAL A 45 3.20 6.77 -1.67
N GLN A 46 3.83 7.26 -0.62
CA GLN A 46 3.79 8.67 -0.20
C GLN A 46 5.22 9.15 0.00
N ASP A 47 5.62 10.20 -0.72
CA ASP A 47 6.96 10.81 -0.63
C ASP A 47 8.12 9.80 -0.76
N GLY A 48 7.97 8.80 -1.65
CA GLY A 48 8.95 7.74 -1.84
C GLY A 48 8.92 6.63 -0.79
N THR A 49 8.01 6.70 0.19
CA THR A 49 7.79 5.68 1.22
C THR A 49 6.64 4.77 0.81
N PHE A 50 6.87 3.46 0.81
CA PHE A 50 5.81 2.47 0.63
C PHE A 50 5.10 2.20 1.96
N ILE A 51 3.77 2.31 1.96
CA ILE A 51 2.93 2.10 3.13
C ILE A 51 1.93 0.99 2.82
N GLU A 52 1.74 0.09 3.79
CA GLU A 52 0.81 -1.01 3.73
C GLU A 52 0.02 -1.12 5.04
N ILE A 53 -1.30 -1.29 4.91
CA ILE A 53 -2.20 -1.66 6.00
C ILE A 53 -2.80 -3.01 5.63
N ASP A 54 -2.45 -4.06 6.37
CA ASP A 54 -3.14 -5.36 6.35
C ASP A 54 -4.02 -5.45 7.59
N SER A 55 -5.34 -5.51 7.39
CA SER A 55 -6.30 -5.62 8.50
C SER A 55 -7.42 -6.58 8.18
N LYS A 56 -7.80 -7.36 9.19
CA LYS A 56 -9.02 -8.18 9.20
C LYS A 56 -10.14 -7.58 10.04
N VAL A 57 -9.84 -6.47 10.73
CA VAL A 57 -10.72 -5.84 11.70
C VAL A 57 -11.30 -4.57 11.13
N PHE A 58 -10.46 -3.73 10.52
CA PHE A 58 -10.91 -2.48 9.90
C PHE A 58 -11.62 -2.77 8.59
N THR A 59 -12.75 -2.12 8.37
CA THR A 59 -13.42 -2.10 7.07
C THR A 59 -12.56 -1.36 6.05
N LYS A 60 -12.88 -1.51 4.77
CA LYS A 60 -12.23 -0.74 3.69
C LYS A 60 -12.30 0.76 3.97
N GLU A 61 -13.45 1.24 4.43
CA GLU A 61 -13.71 2.65 4.71
C GLU A 61 -12.87 3.16 5.90
N GLU A 62 -12.70 2.37 6.95
CA GLU A 62 -11.85 2.71 8.09
C GLU A 62 -10.37 2.72 7.71
N MET A 63 -9.91 1.77 6.89
CA MET A 63 -8.55 1.77 6.34
C MET A 63 -8.29 3.01 5.46
N ILE A 64 -9.27 3.41 4.65
CA ILE A 64 -9.22 4.65 3.86
C ILE A 64 -9.14 5.88 4.76
N TYR A 65 -9.94 5.92 5.84
CA TYR A 65 -9.93 7.02 6.79
C TYR A 65 -8.57 7.16 7.47
N LEU A 66 -7.97 6.05 7.90
CA LEU A 66 -6.61 6.04 8.46
C LEU A 66 -5.57 6.50 7.43
N ALA A 67 -5.62 6.01 6.20
CA ALA A 67 -4.72 6.45 5.14
C ALA A 67 -4.87 7.96 4.87
N LYS A 68 -6.10 8.49 4.80
CA LYS A 68 -6.39 9.93 4.69
C LYS A 68 -5.74 10.75 5.79
N SER A 69 -5.73 10.24 7.03
CA SER A 69 -5.13 10.93 8.16
C SER A 69 -3.60 11.04 8.11
N MET A 70 -2.94 10.30 7.20
CA MET A 70 -1.49 10.35 7.00
C MET A 70 -1.06 11.36 5.92
N PHE A 71 -2.02 11.87 5.13
CA PHE A 71 -1.78 12.97 4.20
C PHE A 71 -1.98 14.30 4.96
N ASN A 72 -0.88 14.95 5.34
CA ASN A 72 -0.88 16.30 5.89
C ASN A 72 -0.89 17.36 4.79
#